data_AF-A0A8S8YHK0-F1
#
_entry.id   AF-A0A8S8YHK0-F1
#
_cell.length_a   1.000
_cell.length_b   1.000
_cell.length_c   1.000
_cell.angle_alpha   90.00
_cell.angle_beta   90.00
_cell.angle_gamma   90.00
#
_symmetry.space_group_name_H-M   'P 1'
#
loop_
_entity.id
_entity.type
_entity.pdbx_description
1 polymer ?
#
loop_
_entity_poly.entity_id
_entity_poly.type
_entity_poly.pdbx_seq_one_letter_code
_entity_poly.pdbx_strand_id
1 'polypeptide(L)'
;MEEEQNSGTLEGTTEPTVVDAGRVFVNTGPDFPVQKNQAAKVIGILVIIYGAMNLLGSPFLLLSDFGATDIEGNPISYPTEYFVVSILSAIIVGAITIFAGYQITQYQKKGIWLTFAAFAIGWISGIITSALQGDAMDPDGLGVGAASGVFSGICGIFCYVVCGIIVAIPLMLADGGME
;
A
#
# COMPACT_ATOMS: atom_id res chain seq x y z
N MET A 1 -47.88 -59.78 -28.41
CA MET A 1 -47.27 -58.86 -29.40
C MET A 1 -47.88 -57.51 -29.10
N GLU A 2 -47.24 -56.41 -28.70
CA GLU A 2 -45.86 -55.96 -28.47
C GLU A 2 -45.99 -54.68 -27.59
N GLU A 3 -44.97 -54.44 -26.74
CA GLU A 3 -44.43 -53.17 -26.16
C GLU A 3 -45.28 -52.09 -25.43
N GLU A 4 -44.77 -51.68 -24.25
CA GLU A 4 -45.09 -50.46 -23.49
C GLU A 4 -44.30 -49.24 -24.00
N GLN A 5 -44.84 -48.01 -23.91
CA GLN A 5 -44.26 -46.93 -23.08
C GLN A 5 -45.06 -45.61 -23.10
N ASN A 6 -45.05 -45.00 -21.91
CA ASN A 6 -45.74 -43.80 -21.42
C ASN A 6 -45.33 -42.49 -22.11
N SER A 7 -46.28 -41.55 -22.32
CA SER A 7 -45.97 -40.13 -22.55
C SER A 7 -47.06 -39.19 -22.01
N GLY A 8 -46.76 -38.59 -20.86
CA GLY A 8 -46.89 -37.15 -20.58
C GLY A 8 -48.22 -36.44 -20.83
N THR A 9 -49.08 -36.37 -19.83
CA THR A 9 -50.21 -35.41 -19.78
C THR A 9 -49.81 -34.14 -19.01
N LEU A 10 -49.67 -33.04 -19.76
CA LEU A 10 -49.65 -31.64 -19.28
C LEU A 10 -51.09 -31.12 -19.25
N GLU A 11 -51.75 -31.10 -18.08
CA GLU A 11 -53.04 -30.42 -17.89
C GLU A 11 -53.20 -29.80 -16.50
N GLY A 12 -53.60 -28.51 -16.48
CA GLY A 12 -54.22 -27.77 -15.38
C GLY A 12 -53.26 -27.23 -14.30
N THR A 13 -53.41 -26.05 -13.71
CA THR A 13 -54.52 -25.10 -13.64
C THR A 13 -54.02 -23.81 -12.97
N THR A 14 -54.71 -22.70 -13.22
CA THR A 14 -54.48 -21.33 -12.74
C THR A 14 -54.83 -21.15 -11.26
N GLU A 15 -53.83 -21.03 -10.38
CA GLU A 15 -53.96 -20.38 -9.07
C GLU A 15 -52.71 -19.52 -8.81
N PRO A 16 -52.83 -18.35 -8.15
CA PRO A 16 -51.68 -17.51 -7.88
C PRO A 16 -50.84 -18.24 -6.86
N THR A 17 -49.76 -18.88 -7.30
CA THR A 17 -48.74 -19.38 -6.38
C THR A 17 -48.21 -18.15 -5.65
N VAL A 18 -48.60 -18.03 -4.38
CA VAL A 18 -47.97 -17.19 -3.37
C VAL A 18 -46.48 -17.21 -3.66
N VAL A 19 -45.90 -16.04 -3.90
CA VAL A 19 -44.47 -15.89 -4.16
C VAL A 19 -43.77 -16.33 -2.88
N ASP A 20 -43.50 -17.62 -2.79
CA ASP A 20 -42.68 -18.22 -1.76
C ASP A 20 -41.30 -17.60 -1.92
N ALA A 21 -40.94 -16.75 -0.98
CA ALA A 21 -39.64 -16.08 -0.90
C ALA A 21 -38.48 -17.05 -0.65
N GLY A 22 -38.64 -18.33 -0.99
CA GLY A 22 -37.62 -19.39 -0.93
C GLY A 22 -36.90 -19.63 -2.26
N ARG A 23 -37.22 -18.91 -3.34
CA ARG A 23 -36.55 -19.05 -4.66
C ARG A 23 -35.88 -17.77 -5.13
N VAL A 24 -35.26 -17.01 -4.24
CA VAL A 24 -34.06 -16.29 -4.65
C VAL A 24 -33.00 -17.36 -4.81
N PHE A 25 -32.42 -17.48 -5.99
CA PHE A 25 -31.30 -18.37 -6.26
C PHE A 25 -30.13 -17.97 -5.34
N VAL A 26 -30.15 -18.44 -4.10
CA VAL A 26 -28.96 -18.53 -3.28
C VAL A 26 -28.14 -19.56 -4.01
N ASN A 27 -27.07 -19.12 -4.65
CA ASN A 27 -26.10 -19.98 -5.31
C ASN A 27 -25.59 -20.97 -4.26
N THR A 28 -26.24 -22.13 -4.14
CA THR A 28 -25.77 -23.28 -3.35
C THR A 28 -24.70 -24.02 -4.15
N GLY A 29 -23.83 -23.27 -4.83
CA GLY A 29 -22.51 -23.79 -5.17
C GLY A 29 -21.80 -24.13 -3.86
N PRO A 30 -20.80 -25.03 -3.89
CA PRO A 30 -20.00 -25.34 -2.72
C PRO A 30 -19.63 -24.03 -2.03
N ASP A 31 -19.91 -23.92 -0.74
CA ASP A 31 -19.41 -22.84 0.11
C ASP A 31 -17.89 -22.99 0.08
N PHE A 32 -17.26 -22.44 -0.96
CA PHE A 32 -15.82 -22.40 -1.06
C PHE A 32 -15.45 -21.55 0.14
N PRO A 33 -14.79 -22.13 1.18
CA PRO A 33 -14.33 -21.30 2.28
C PRO A 33 -13.52 -20.22 1.61
N VAL A 34 -13.96 -18.97 1.72
CA VAL A 34 -13.28 -17.83 1.12
C VAL A 34 -11.79 -18.04 1.39
N GLN A 35 -11.06 -18.45 0.36
CA GLN A 35 -9.70 -18.92 0.56
C GLN A 35 -8.97 -17.68 1.03
N LYS A 36 -8.68 -17.62 2.34
CA LYS A 36 -7.95 -16.52 2.95
C LYS A 36 -6.74 -16.28 2.07
N ASN A 37 -6.81 -15.21 1.27
CA ASN A 37 -5.93 -15.07 0.13
C ASN A 37 -4.51 -14.90 0.66
N GLN A 38 -3.66 -15.90 0.43
CA GLN A 38 -2.25 -15.84 0.86
C GLN A 38 -1.54 -14.59 0.33
N ALA A 39 -2.01 -14.00 -0.78
CA ALA A 39 -1.46 -12.76 -1.31
C ALA A 39 -1.53 -11.60 -0.30
N ALA A 40 -2.60 -11.48 0.49
CA ALA A 40 -2.70 -10.43 1.52
C ALA A 40 -1.62 -10.62 2.60
N LYS A 41 -1.35 -11.86 2.99
CA LYS A 41 -0.31 -12.18 3.98
C LYS A 41 1.10 -11.87 3.47
N VAL A 42 1.39 -12.22 2.21
CA VAL A 42 2.70 -11.94 1.58
C VAL A 42 2.90 -10.43 1.44
N ILE A 43 1.88 -9.69 1.00
CA ILE A 43 1.95 -8.24 0.85
C ILE A 43 2.10 -7.55 2.22
N GLY A 44 1.38 -8.00 3.25
CA GLY A 44 1.55 -7.48 4.61
C GLY A 44 2.99 -7.64 5.13
N ILE A 45 3.61 -8.79 4.86
CA ILE A 45 5.03 -9.04 5.20
C ILE A 45 5.96 -8.12 4.42
N LEU A 46 5.73 -7.92 3.12
CA LEU A 46 6.54 -6.99 2.31
C LEU A 46 6.46 -5.55 2.83
N VAL A 47 5.28 -5.10 3.24
CA VAL A 47 5.07 -3.78 3.85
C VAL A 47 5.82 -3.66 5.19
N ILE A 48 5.80 -4.71 6.02
CA ILE A 48 6.57 -4.74 7.28
C ILE A 48 8.08 -4.64 6.99
N ILE A 49 8.58 -5.38 6.01
CA ILE A 49 10.01 -5.32 5.62
C ILE A 49 10.38 -3.91 5.14
N TYR A 50 9.53 -3.28 4.33
CA TYR A 50 9.74 -1.91 3.88
C TYR A 50 9.75 -0.90 5.04
N GLY A 51 8.81 -1.03 6.00
CA GLY A 51 8.78 -0.20 7.20
C GLY A 51 10.00 -0.44 8.12
N ALA A 52 10.44 -1.69 8.24
CA ALA A 52 11.64 -2.05 8.99
C ALA A 52 12.90 -1.46 8.35
N MET A 53 12.99 -1.46 7.01
CA MET A 53 14.11 -0.86 6.30
C MET A 53 14.15 0.67 6.46
N ASN A 54 12.99 1.33 6.54
CA ASN A 54 12.92 2.76 6.87
C ASN A 54 13.41 3.04 8.31
N LEU A 55 13.00 2.22 9.28
CA LEU A 55 13.42 2.36 10.67
C LEU A 55 14.92 2.09 10.85
N LEU A 56 15.45 1.05 10.19
CA LEU A 56 16.88 0.72 10.21
C LEU A 56 17.73 1.72 9.40
N GLY A 57 17.15 2.36 8.39
CA GLY A 57 17.79 3.43 7.62
C GLY A 57 17.90 4.75 8.38
N SER A 58 17.04 5.01 9.37
CA SER A 58 17.06 6.25 10.14
C SER A 58 18.39 6.57 10.85
N PRO A 59 19.06 5.64 11.57
CA PRO A 59 20.39 5.91 12.13
C PRO A 59 21.47 5.98 11.05
N PHE A 60 21.27 5.35 9.88
CA PHE A 60 22.23 5.39 8.78
C PHE A 60 22.28 6.77 8.12
N LEU A 61 21.19 7.55 8.23
CA LEU A 61 21.16 8.94 7.78
C LEU A 61 22.21 9.80 8.50
N LEU A 62 22.52 9.52 9.77
CA LEU A 62 23.58 10.25 10.49
C LEU A 62 24.97 10.00 9.91
N LEU A 63 25.15 8.89 9.20
CA LEU A 63 26.40 8.59 8.50
C LEU A 63 26.47 9.21 7.09
N SER A 64 25.36 9.74 6.55
CA SER A 64 25.35 10.26 5.18
C SER A 64 26.12 11.57 4.99
N ASP A 65 26.50 12.25 6.08
CA ASP A 65 27.34 13.46 6.06
C ASP A 65 28.84 13.13 5.93
N PHE A 66 29.25 11.90 6.26
CA PHE A 66 30.66 11.51 6.21
C PHE A 66 31.13 11.34 4.77
N GLY A 67 31.79 12.37 4.24
CA GLY A 67 32.33 12.37 2.88
C GLY A 67 31.33 12.79 1.81
N ALA A 68 30.23 13.44 2.19
CA ALA A 68 29.34 14.09 1.24
C ALA A 68 30.07 15.28 0.60
N THR A 69 30.33 15.19 -0.71
CA THR A 69 30.93 16.25 -1.50
C THR A 69 29.97 16.71 -2.57
N ASP A 70 29.94 18.02 -2.82
CA ASP A 70 29.23 18.59 -3.97
C ASP A 70 29.87 18.14 -5.30
N ILE A 71 29.22 18.46 -6.42
CA ILE A 71 29.74 18.30 -7.79
C ILE A 71 31.09 19.00 -7.95
N GLU A 72 31.36 20.05 -7.17
CA GLU A 72 32.63 20.79 -7.14
C GLU A 72 33.66 20.24 -6.14
N GLY A 73 33.34 19.16 -5.41
CA GLY A 73 34.24 18.53 -4.43
C GLY A 73 34.31 19.22 -3.07
N ASN A 74 33.50 20.27 -2.86
CA ASN A 74 33.40 20.93 -1.56
C ASN A 74 32.60 20.07 -0.56
N PRO A 75 33.03 20.01 0.72
CA PRO A 75 32.29 19.28 1.74
C PRO A 75 30.95 19.99 1.99
N ILE A 76 29.85 19.28 1.72
CA ILE A 76 28.50 19.73 2.09
C ILE A 76 28.25 19.22 3.50
N SER A 77 27.86 20.13 4.40
CA SER A 77 27.36 19.75 5.72
C SER A 77 25.89 20.07 5.79
N TYR A 78 25.08 19.04 6.00
CA TYR A 78 23.64 19.23 6.17
C TYR A 78 23.34 19.87 7.52
N PRO A 79 22.38 20.82 7.59
CA PRO A 79 21.98 21.41 8.86
C PRO A 79 21.41 20.36 9.81
N THR A 80 21.66 20.51 11.11
CA THR A 80 21.14 19.58 12.15
C THR A 80 19.61 19.44 12.10
N GLU A 81 18.91 20.49 11.67
CA GLU A 81 17.46 20.49 11.46
C GLU A 81 17.01 19.44 10.44
N TYR A 82 17.77 19.24 9.36
CA TYR A 82 17.50 18.21 8.35
C TYR A 82 17.53 16.81 8.96
N PHE A 83 18.57 16.50 9.75
CA PHE A 83 18.70 15.20 10.39
C PHE A 83 17.59 14.94 11.39
N VAL A 84 17.22 15.93 12.21
CA VAL A 84 16.16 15.79 13.20
C VAL A 84 14.80 15.53 12.52
N VAL A 85 14.46 16.32 11.50
CA VAL A 85 13.19 16.18 10.78
C VAL A 85 13.12 14.86 10.02
N SER A 86 14.21 14.48 9.35
CA SER A 86 14.26 13.26 8.55
C SER A 86 14.19 11.99 9.41
N ILE A 87 14.94 11.92 10.52
CA ILE A 87 14.90 10.78 11.45
C ILE A 87 13.55 10.66 12.13
N LEU A 88 12.99 11.77 12.61
CA LEU A 88 11.68 11.76 13.26
C LEU A 88 10.60 11.28 12.29
N SER A 89 10.61 11.79 11.05
CA SER A 89 9.67 11.34 10.02
C SER A 89 9.86 9.87 9.67
N ALA A 90 11.10 9.40 9.47
CA ALA A 90 11.38 8.01 9.16
C ALA A 90 10.89 7.05 10.26
N ILE A 91 11.01 7.43 11.53
CA ILE A 91 10.50 6.66 12.67
C ILE A 91 8.97 6.63 12.66
N ILE A 92 8.31 7.78 12.51
CA ILE A 92 6.85 7.88 12.52
C ILE A 92 6.26 7.06 11.36
N VAL A 93 6.75 7.30 10.14
CA VAL A 93 6.28 6.62 8.93
C VAL A 93 6.62 5.13 9.01
N GLY A 94 7.82 4.76 9.44
CA GLY A 94 8.22 3.37 9.64
C GLY A 94 7.34 2.62 10.64
N ALA A 95 7.06 3.22 11.80
CA ALA A 95 6.21 2.63 12.83
C ALA A 95 4.76 2.44 12.37
N ILE A 96 4.17 3.45 11.71
CA ILE A 96 2.82 3.36 11.15
C ILE A 96 2.78 2.27 10.07
N THR A 97 3.80 2.18 9.23
CA THR A 97 3.85 1.20 8.13
C THR A 97 3.97 -0.23 8.65
N ILE A 98 4.76 -0.47 9.71
CA ILE A 98 4.85 -1.79 10.37
C ILE A 98 3.50 -2.15 11.02
N PHE A 99 2.88 -1.22 11.73
CA PHE A 99 1.59 -1.44 12.37
C PHE A 99 0.47 -1.71 11.34
N ALA A 100 0.48 -0.97 10.23
CA ALA A 100 -0.41 -1.19 9.10
C ALA A 100 -0.19 -2.58 8.47
N GLY A 101 1.07 -2.97 8.24
CA GLY A 101 1.44 -4.27 7.71
C GLY A 101 0.98 -5.43 8.62
N TYR A 102 1.09 -5.26 9.95
CA TYR A 102 0.55 -6.23 10.91
C TYR A 102 -0.98 -6.38 10.78
N GLN A 103 -1.72 -5.27 10.67
CA GLN A 103 -3.18 -5.34 10.44
C GLN A 103 -3.55 -5.97 9.08
N ILE A 104 -2.74 -5.75 8.04
CA ILE A 104 -2.93 -6.39 6.73
C ILE A 104 -2.76 -7.92 6.85
N THR A 105 -1.80 -8.40 7.65
CA THR A 105 -1.65 -9.85 7.89
C THR A 105 -2.84 -10.47 8.65
N GLN A 106 -3.62 -9.64 9.34
CA GLN A 106 -4.86 -10.02 10.03
C GLN A 106 -6.13 -9.81 9.18
N TYR A 107 -5.99 -9.50 7.88
CA TYR A 107 -7.10 -9.31 6.92
C TYR A 107 -8.07 -8.17 7.24
N GLN A 108 -7.65 -7.16 8.01
CA GLN A 108 -8.50 -6.02 8.34
C GLN A 108 -8.47 -4.97 7.22
N LYS A 109 -9.64 -4.55 6.72
CA LYS A 109 -9.75 -3.49 5.69
C LYS A 109 -9.12 -2.16 6.13
N LYS A 110 -9.07 -1.91 7.43
CA LYS A 110 -8.47 -0.69 8.02
C LYS A 110 -6.95 -0.63 7.84
N GLY A 111 -6.26 -1.78 7.78
CA GLY A 111 -4.82 -1.84 7.58
C GLY A 111 -4.37 -1.27 6.24
N ILE A 112 -5.11 -1.56 5.16
CA ILE A 112 -4.82 -1.02 3.81
C ILE A 112 -4.98 0.51 3.78
N TRP A 113 -6.04 1.04 4.38
CA TRP A 113 -6.22 2.50 4.44
C TRP A 113 -5.11 3.19 5.23
N LEU A 114 -4.64 2.54 6.31
CA LEU A 114 -3.50 3.03 7.10
C LEU A 114 -2.20 3.05 6.29
N THR A 115 -1.95 2.03 5.44
CA THR A 115 -0.76 2.04 4.56
C THR A 115 -0.78 3.17 3.54
N PHE A 116 -1.93 3.47 2.93
CA PHE A 116 -2.04 4.61 2.01
C PHE A 116 -1.81 5.95 2.73
N ALA A 117 -2.34 6.10 3.94
CA ALA A 117 -2.07 7.27 4.77
C ALA A 117 -0.58 7.39 5.11
N ALA A 118 0.08 6.29 5.46
CA ALA A 118 1.52 6.26 5.76
C ALA A 118 2.36 6.66 4.54
N PHE A 119 2.04 6.16 3.35
CA PHE A 119 2.74 6.55 2.11
C PHE A 119 2.51 8.01 1.73
N ALA A 120 1.31 8.54 1.93
CA ALA A 120 1.04 9.96 1.71
C ALA A 120 1.86 10.86 2.66
N ILE A 121 1.90 10.51 3.96
CA ILE A 121 2.68 11.24 4.97
C ILE A 121 4.18 11.12 4.69
N GLY A 122 4.65 9.93 4.30
CA GLY A 122 6.04 9.68 3.91
C GLY A 122 6.45 10.50 2.69
N TRP A 123 5.58 10.61 1.69
CA TRP A 123 5.83 11.43 0.51
C TRP A 123 5.91 12.93 0.84
N ILE A 124 4.97 13.47 1.63
CA ILE A 124 5.00 14.88 2.06
C ILE A 124 6.27 15.16 2.85
N SER A 125 6.62 14.26 3.77
CA SER A 125 7.86 14.38 4.55
C SER A 125 9.10 14.34 3.67
N GLY A 126 9.11 13.47 2.65
CA GLY A 126 10.17 13.37 1.66
C GLY A 126 10.35 14.65 0.84
N ILE A 127 9.27 15.37 0.52
CA ILE A 127 9.35 16.68 -0.15
C ILE A 127 10.01 17.72 0.78
N ILE A 128 9.59 17.76 2.04
CA ILE A 128 10.14 18.71 3.02
C ILE A 128 11.64 18.47 3.22
N THR A 129 12.06 17.21 3.40
CA THR A 129 13.48 16.87 3.56
C THR A 129 14.27 17.12 2.28
N SER A 130 13.70 16.85 1.11
CA SER A 130 14.35 17.14 -0.18
C SER A 130 14.52 18.64 -0.43
N ALA A 131 13.59 19.47 0.02
CA ALA A 131 13.71 20.93 -0.04
C ALA A 131 14.84 21.44 0.87
N LEU A 132 14.88 20.96 2.12
CA LEU A 132 15.95 21.29 3.06
C LEU A 132 17.33 20.80 2.60
N GLN A 133 17.37 19.65 1.94
CA GLN A 133 18.58 19.13 1.30
C GLN A 133 19.02 20.02 0.13
N GLY A 134 18.08 20.40 -0.74
CA GLY A 134 18.35 21.28 -1.89
C GLY A 134 18.95 22.62 -1.48
N ASP A 135 18.44 23.25 -0.43
CA ASP A 135 18.98 24.51 0.10
C ASP A 135 20.41 24.35 0.65
N ALA A 136 20.76 23.18 1.19
CA ALA A 136 22.10 22.90 1.70
C ALA A 136 23.14 22.62 0.59
N MET A 137 22.69 22.13 -0.59
CA MET A 137 23.57 21.82 -1.73
C MET A 137 23.75 22.98 -2.71
N ASP A 138 23.09 24.13 -2.50
CA ASP A 138 23.13 25.27 -3.42
C ASP A 138 23.18 26.61 -2.68
N PRO A 139 24.27 26.88 -1.94
CA PRO A 139 24.41 28.13 -1.18
C PRO A 139 24.48 29.37 -2.08
N ASP A 140 24.87 29.21 -3.34
CA ASP A 140 25.04 30.30 -4.32
C ASP A 140 23.79 30.55 -5.18
N GLY A 141 22.73 29.75 -5.02
CA GLY A 141 21.44 29.93 -5.69
C GLY A 141 21.49 29.69 -7.21
N LEU A 142 22.39 28.83 -7.68
CA LEU A 142 22.55 28.45 -9.09
C LEU A 142 21.40 27.57 -9.61
N GLY A 143 20.48 27.17 -8.73
CA GLY A 143 19.32 26.33 -9.03
C GLY A 143 19.66 24.83 -9.10
N VAL A 144 20.90 24.45 -8.81
CA VAL A 144 21.38 23.05 -8.87
C VAL A 144 20.81 22.25 -7.70
N GLY A 145 20.69 22.86 -6.52
CA GLY A 145 20.08 22.24 -5.33
C GLY A 145 18.57 22.14 -5.46
N ALA A 146 17.93 23.13 -6.10
CA ALA A 146 16.52 23.04 -6.46
C ALA A 146 16.28 21.92 -7.50
N ALA A 147 17.18 21.76 -8.48
CA ALA A 147 17.08 20.71 -9.49
C ALA A 147 17.27 19.30 -8.89
N SER A 148 18.20 19.11 -7.95
CA SER A 148 18.40 17.85 -7.25
C SER A 148 17.22 17.51 -6.33
N GLY A 149 16.67 18.51 -5.62
CA GLY A 149 15.47 18.36 -4.81
C GLY A 149 14.23 17.99 -5.63
N VAL A 150 14.05 18.59 -6.81
CA VAL A 150 12.96 18.24 -7.74
C VAL A 150 13.14 16.83 -8.31
N PHE A 151 14.36 16.44 -8.66
CA PHE A 151 14.64 15.10 -9.17
C PHE A 151 14.40 14.01 -8.10
N SER A 152 14.81 14.27 -6.86
CA SER A 152 14.51 13.42 -5.70
C SER A 152 13.00 13.30 -5.47
N GLY A 153 12.26 14.42 -5.55
CA GLY A 153 10.80 14.42 -5.41
C GLY A 153 10.07 13.65 -6.51
N ILE A 154 10.53 13.72 -7.76
CA ILE A 154 9.95 13.00 -8.91
C ILE A 154 10.24 11.49 -8.84
N CYS A 155 11.46 11.09 -8.48
CA CYS A 155 11.77 9.68 -8.23
C CYS A 155 10.98 9.15 -7.02
N GLY A 156 10.79 9.99 -5.99
CA GLY A 156 9.98 9.67 -4.82
C GLY A 156 8.53 9.37 -5.18
N ILE A 157 7.87 10.21 -5.99
CA ILE A 157 6.46 9.97 -6.36
C ILE A 157 6.30 8.65 -7.13
N PHE A 158 7.23 8.31 -8.02
CA PHE A 158 7.18 7.04 -8.74
C PHE A 158 7.24 5.84 -7.78
N CYS A 159 8.18 5.87 -6.82
CA CYS A 159 8.30 4.84 -5.78
C CYS A 159 7.00 4.68 -4.99
N TYR A 160 6.45 5.77 -4.43
CA TYR A 160 5.24 5.69 -3.61
C TYR A 160 4.01 5.27 -4.40
N VAL A 161 3.88 5.67 -5.67
CA VAL A 161 2.79 5.23 -6.55
C VAL A 161 2.88 3.73 -6.84
N VAL A 162 4.06 3.23 -7.23
CA VAL A 162 4.26 1.79 -7.48
C VAL A 162 4.03 0.98 -6.20
N CYS A 163 4.55 1.44 -5.06
CA CYS A 163 4.30 0.82 -3.76
C CYS A 163 2.80 0.80 -3.40
N GLY A 164 2.08 1.89 -3.68
CA GLY A 164 0.63 1.98 -3.47
C GLY A 164 -0.16 1.00 -4.36
N ILE A 165 0.22 0.84 -5.62
CA ILE A 165 -0.40 -0.14 -6.53
C ILE A 165 -0.17 -1.56 -6.04
N ILE A 166 1.04 -1.90 -5.60
CA ILE A 166 1.36 -3.24 -5.06
C ILE A 166 0.48 -3.56 -3.84
N VAL A 167 0.29 -2.58 -2.95
CA VAL A 167 -0.56 -2.73 -1.75
C VAL A 167 -2.05 -2.72 -2.08
N ALA A 168 -2.46 -2.20 -3.23
CA ALA A 168 -3.85 -2.24 -3.69
C ALA A 168 -4.28 -3.62 -4.24
N ILE A 169 -3.36 -4.48 -4.66
CA ILE A 169 -3.67 -5.79 -5.27
C ILE A 169 -4.51 -6.66 -4.32
N PRO A 170 -4.14 -6.83 -3.03
CA PRO A 170 -4.99 -7.56 -2.09
C PRO A 170 -6.37 -6.94 -1.92
N LEU A 171 -6.53 -5.62 -2.02
CA LEU A 171 -7.81 -4.94 -1.85
C LEU A 171 -8.81 -5.34 -2.95
N MET A 172 -8.35 -5.43 -4.21
CA MET A 172 -9.19 -5.91 -5.32
C MET A 172 -9.52 -7.40 -5.19
N LEU A 173 -8.63 -8.20 -4.61
CA LEU A 173 -8.86 -9.64 -4.37
C LEU A 173 -9.68 -9.91 -3.10
N ALA A 174 -9.84 -8.91 -2.24
CA ALA A 174 -10.47 -9.02 -0.93
C ALA A 174 -11.95 -8.61 -0.91
N ASP A 175 -12.51 -8.17 -2.04
CA ASP A 175 -13.92 -7.83 -2.16
C ASP A 175 -14.84 -9.06 -1.94
N GLY A 176 -14.25 -10.26 -1.84
CA GLY A 176 -14.93 -11.47 -1.39
C GLY A 176 -14.50 -12.02 -0.01
N GLY A 177 -13.63 -11.36 0.77
CA GLY A 177 -13.00 -12.03 1.92
C GLY A 177 -12.25 -11.28 3.01
N MET A 178 -12.28 -9.95 3.05
CA MET A 178 -11.80 -9.20 4.22
C MET A 178 -12.98 -8.76 5.09
N GLU A 179 -12.81 -8.86 6.41
CA GLU A 179 -13.74 -8.38 7.45
C GLU A 179 -13.48 -6.89 7.76
#